data_AF-A0A9P6JYB6-F1
#
_entry.id   AF-A0A9P6JYB6-F1
#
_cell.length_a   1.000
_cell.length_b   1.000
_cell.length_c   1.000
_cell.angle_alpha   90.00
_cell.angle_beta   90.00
_cell.angle_gamma   90.00
#
_symmetry.space_group_name_H-M   'P 1'
#
loop_
_entity.id
_entity.type
_entity.pdbx_description
1 polymer ?
#
loop_
_entity_poly.entity_id
_entity_poly.type
_entity_poly.pdbx_seq_one_letter_code
_entity_poly.pdbx_strand_id
1 'polypeptide(L)'
;MTVRCRYCGRLCPDSGYETTLPVRVHGQGERRYCLQCRQRMFREGVVVEPIPARLEGYQNGYCGIHVIPMLTRSEARTLYSLTNLHLEGIPTEIGYAVWTDGTYNRAFLVNERDVLRVARGVHGLQVGVENVRLITQAATPLPEEDILNRRDAIRTLFLQRRYFARPDLPAIQAFVQGRQGGAEELLAIVNEVAI
;
A
#
# COMPACT_ATOMS: atom_id res chain seq x y z
N MET A 1 -8.83 5.32 30.76
CA MET A 1 -10.08 6.11 30.75
C MET A 1 -10.95 5.66 29.56
N THR A 2 -12.22 6.07 29.47
CA THR A 2 -13.10 5.71 28.33
C THR A 2 -13.60 6.97 27.61
N VAL A 3 -13.82 6.84 26.30
CA VAL A 3 -14.33 7.92 25.45
C VAL A 3 -15.62 7.47 24.76
N ARG A 4 -16.62 8.35 24.73
CA ARG A 4 -17.92 8.04 24.12
C ARG A 4 -17.90 8.28 22.61
N CYS A 5 -18.31 7.28 21.83
CA CYS A 5 -18.53 7.43 20.39
C CYS A 5 -19.66 8.42 20.10
N ARG A 6 -19.43 9.38 19.21
CA ARG A 6 -20.43 10.41 18.90
C ARG A 6 -21.65 9.89 18.12
N TYR A 7 -21.50 8.80 17.36
CA TYR A 7 -22.58 8.26 16.54
C TYR A 7 -23.48 7.29 17.33
N CYS A 8 -22.91 6.23 17.90
CA CYS A 8 -23.69 5.19 18.60
C CYS A 8 -23.74 5.33 20.13
N GLY A 9 -23.02 6.29 20.72
CA GLY A 9 -23.01 6.50 22.17
C GLY A 9 -22.27 5.45 23.00
N ARG A 10 -21.68 4.41 22.37
CA ARG A 10 -20.88 3.37 23.05
C ARG A 10 -19.64 3.97 23.73
N LEU A 11 -19.31 3.50 24.93
CA LEU A 11 -18.04 3.77 25.59
C LEU A 11 -16.95 2.87 25.01
N CYS A 12 -15.85 3.47 24.56
CA CYS A 12 -14.69 2.78 24.01
C CYS A 12 -13.46 3.07 24.87
N PRO A 13 -12.42 2.22 24.80
CA PRO A 13 -11.11 2.55 25.35
C PRO A 13 -10.62 3.91 24.84
N ASP A 14 -9.83 4.62 25.65
CA ASP A 14 -9.15 5.86 25.24
C ASP A 14 -7.97 5.62 24.29
N SER A 15 -7.44 4.40 24.26
CA SER A 15 -6.23 4.00 23.54
C SER A 15 -6.38 2.63 22.86
N GLY A 16 -5.46 2.33 21.93
CA GLY A 16 -5.45 1.05 21.21
C GLY A 16 -6.35 1.02 19.96
N TYR A 17 -6.55 -0.18 19.41
CA TYR A 17 -7.20 -0.36 18.11
C TYR A 17 -8.68 0.07 18.10
N GLU A 18 -9.41 -0.25 19.18
CA GLU A 18 -10.83 0.03 19.31
C GLU A 18 -11.15 1.45 19.80
N THR A 19 -10.13 2.31 19.97
CA THR A 19 -10.33 3.69 20.44
C THR A 19 -11.21 4.49 19.49
N THR A 20 -11.82 5.53 20.04
CA THR A 20 -12.47 6.55 19.20
C THR A 20 -11.41 7.40 18.51
N LEU A 21 -11.58 7.62 17.21
CA LEU A 21 -10.66 8.42 16.39
C LEU A 21 -11.37 9.62 15.79
N PRO A 22 -10.68 10.76 15.63
CA PRO A 22 -11.24 11.95 14.99
C PRO A 22 -11.52 11.67 13.51
N VAL A 23 -12.71 12.04 13.06
CA VAL A 23 -13.11 11.99 11.65
C VAL A 23 -13.77 13.32 11.32
N ARG A 24 -13.35 13.92 10.20
CA ARG A 24 -13.97 15.11 9.64
C ARG A 24 -15.14 14.69 8.74
N VAL A 25 -16.34 15.09 9.13
CA VAL A 25 -17.56 14.87 8.32
C VAL A 25 -17.97 16.20 7.70
N HIS A 26 -18.24 16.19 6.40
CA HIS A 26 -18.59 17.41 5.66
C HIS A 26 -19.80 18.11 6.33
N GLY A 27 -19.65 19.40 6.64
CA GLY A 27 -20.68 20.20 7.31
C GLY A 27 -20.91 19.92 8.80
N GLN A 28 -20.20 18.96 9.43
CA GLN A 28 -20.38 18.61 10.84
C GLN A 28 -19.13 18.78 11.73
N GLY A 29 -18.02 19.21 11.12
CA GLY A 29 -16.73 19.37 11.80
C GLY A 29 -16.05 18.04 12.12
N GLU A 30 -15.03 18.11 12.98
CA GLU A 30 -14.32 16.94 13.46
C GLU A 30 -15.02 16.34 14.69
N ARG A 31 -15.26 15.02 14.67
CA ARG A 31 -15.92 14.29 15.75
C ARG A 31 -15.27 12.93 15.94
N ARG A 32 -15.36 12.36 17.15
CA ARG A 32 -14.74 11.07 17.46
C ARG A 32 -15.72 9.91 17.32
N TYR A 33 -15.32 8.88 16.58
CA TYR A 33 -16.16 7.71 16.30
C TYR A 33 -15.42 6.42 16.62
N CYS A 34 -16.14 5.39 17.11
CA CYS A 34 -15.59 4.06 17.32
C CYS A 34 -15.36 3.32 15.98
N LEU A 35 -14.57 2.24 16.01
CA LEU A 35 -14.23 1.44 14.84
C LEU A 35 -15.45 1.05 13.98
N GLN A 36 -16.47 0.45 14.61
CA GLN A 36 -17.68 0.00 13.91
C GLN A 36 -18.41 1.14 13.19
N CYS A 37 -18.47 2.33 13.81
CA CYS A 37 -19.11 3.50 13.19
C CYS A 37 -18.27 4.04 12.03
N ARG A 38 -16.93 4.05 12.14
CA ARG A 38 -16.06 4.46 11.02
C ARG A 38 -16.15 3.51 9.84
N GLN A 39 -16.16 2.19 10.09
CA GLN A 39 -16.36 1.17 9.06
C GLN A 39 -17.72 1.34 8.36
N ARG A 40 -18.78 1.63 9.15
CA ARG A 40 -20.10 1.92 8.62
C ARG A 40 -20.08 3.17 7.73
N MET A 41 -19.50 4.27 8.19
CA MET A 41 -19.39 5.51 7.42
C MET A 41 -18.65 5.32 6.09
N PHE A 42 -17.58 4.52 6.09
CA PHE A 42 -16.87 4.19 4.85
C PHE A 42 -17.74 3.37 3.90
N ARG A 43 -18.38 2.29 4.39
CA ARG A 43 -19.23 1.41 3.57
C ARG A 43 -20.46 2.12 3.00
N GLU A 44 -21.06 3.02 3.78
CA GLU A 44 -22.25 3.78 3.38
C GLU A 44 -21.89 5.04 2.56
N GLY A 45 -20.60 5.33 2.34
CA GLY A 45 -20.16 6.50 1.57
C GLY A 45 -20.45 7.84 2.27
N VAL A 46 -20.72 7.83 3.59
CA VAL A 46 -20.94 9.05 4.38
C VAL A 46 -19.67 9.90 4.44
N VAL A 47 -18.50 9.24 4.46
CA VAL A 47 -17.19 9.89 4.36
C VAL A 47 -16.49 9.32 3.13
N VAL A 48 -16.30 10.17 2.13
CA VAL A 48 -15.56 9.83 0.91
C VAL A 48 -14.13 10.31 1.07
N GLU A 49 -13.19 9.37 1.08
CA GLU A 49 -11.76 9.67 1.15
C GLU A 49 -11.12 9.50 -0.22
N PRO A 50 -10.51 10.55 -0.79
CA PRO A 50 -9.87 10.44 -2.09
C PRO A 50 -8.74 9.40 -2.04
N ILE A 51 -8.48 8.81 -3.20
CA ILE A 51 -7.28 8.01 -3.40
C ILE A 51 -6.11 9.00 -3.52
N PRO A 52 -4.99 8.79 -2.79
CA PRO A 52 -3.79 9.60 -2.99
C PRO A 52 -3.36 9.56 -4.45
N ALA A 53 -3.02 10.71 -5.05
CA ALA A 53 -2.66 10.82 -6.47
C ALA A 53 -1.58 9.81 -6.90
N ARG A 54 -0.58 9.55 -6.03
CA ARG A 54 0.47 8.55 -6.28
C ARG A 54 -0.08 7.15 -6.60
N LEU A 55 -1.28 6.81 -6.12
CA LEU A 55 -1.93 5.50 -6.28
C LEU A 55 -2.93 5.45 -7.45
N GLU A 56 -3.17 6.57 -8.13
CA GLU A 56 -4.10 6.62 -9.28
C GLU A 56 -3.47 6.08 -10.57
N GLY A 57 -2.15 5.85 -10.54
CA GLY A 57 -1.35 5.54 -11.71
C GLY A 57 -0.86 6.82 -12.39
N TYR A 58 0.37 6.82 -12.86
CA TYR A 58 1.02 8.01 -13.38
C TYR A 58 1.99 7.66 -14.51
N GLN A 59 2.27 8.63 -15.37
CA GLN A 59 3.34 8.47 -16.35
C GLN A 59 4.67 8.75 -15.65
N ASN A 60 5.54 7.74 -15.63
CA ASN A 60 6.81 7.85 -14.96
C ASN A 60 7.80 8.65 -15.82
N GLY A 61 8.30 9.77 -15.28
CA GLY A 61 9.20 10.67 -16.01
C GLY A 61 10.56 10.06 -16.36
N TYR A 62 11.00 9.00 -15.66
CA TYR A 62 12.31 8.38 -15.92
C TYR A 62 12.31 7.49 -17.16
N CYS A 63 11.20 6.80 -17.45
CA CYS A 63 11.15 5.77 -18.49
C CYS A 63 9.93 5.90 -19.43
N GLY A 64 9.08 6.92 -19.25
CA GLY A 64 7.94 7.21 -20.10
C GLY A 64 6.78 6.21 -20.00
N ILE A 65 6.90 5.17 -19.16
CA ILE A 65 5.86 4.14 -19.00
C ILE A 65 4.74 4.61 -18.08
N HIS A 66 3.54 4.08 -18.29
CA HIS A 66 2.46 4.21 -17.33
C HIS A 66 2.64 3.22 -16.18
N VAL A 67 2.82 3.74 -14.97
CA VAL A 67 3.05 2.97 -13.75
C VAL A 67 1.75 2.85 -12.97
N ILE A 68 1.42 1.62 -12.58
CA ILE A 68 0.36 1.33 -11.62
C ILE A 68 1.03 0.75 -10.36
N PRO A 69 1.01 1.45 -9.22
CA PRO A 69 1.61 0.95 -8.00
C PRO A 69 1.05 -0.41 -7.57
N MET A 70 1.95 -1.37 -7.40
CA MET A 70 1.62 -2.73 -7.02
C MET A 70 2.46 -3.17 -5.83
N LEU A 71 1.81 -3.90 -4.94
CA LEU A 71 2.43 -4.53 -3.78
C LEU A 71 2.36 -6.03 -3.92
N THR A 72 3.33 -6.74 -3.37
CA THR A 72 3.14 -8.16 -3.12
C THR A 72 2.06 -8.35 -2.06
N ARG A 73 1.42 -9.52 -2.02
CA ARG A 73 0.49 -9.84 -0.91
C ARG A 73 1.16 -9.75 0.46
N SER A 74 2.44 -10.09 0.58
CA SER A 74 3.17 -9.94 1.85
C SER A 74 3.33 -8.47 2.25
N GLU A 75 3.71 -7.60 1.32
CA GLU A 75 3.80 -6.16 1.54
C GLU A 75 2.45 -5.56 1.92
N ALA A 76 1.37 -5.95 1.25
CA ALA A 76 0.03 -5.47 1.58
C ALA A 76 -0.36 -5.80 3.03
N ARG A 77 -0.07 -7.03 3.51
CA ARG A 77 -0.32 -7.41 4.90
C ARG A 77 0.51 -6.60 5.88
N THR A 78 1.78 -6.38 5.59
CA THR A 78 2.68 -5.66 6.51
C THR A 78 2.41 -4.15 6.54
N LEU A 79 2.19 -3.52 5.38
CA LEU A 79 2.02 -2.07 5.26
C LEU A 79 0.61 -1.58 5.64
N TYR A 80 -0.39 -2.45 5.51
CA TYR A 80 -1.79 -2.13 5.77
C TYR A 80 -2.42 -2.98 6.87
N SER A 81 -1.61 -3.80 7.56
CA SER A 81 -2.04 -4.66 8.67
C SER A 81 -3.24 -5.55 8.32
N LEU A 82 -3.20 -6.11 7.11
CA LEU A 82 -4.23 -6.98 6.55
C LEU A 82 -3.88 -8.46 6.73
N THR A 83 -4.90 -9.32 6.67
CA THR A 83 -4.75 -10.78 6.66
C THR A 83 -4.93 -11.31 5.23
N ASN A 84 -4.61 -12.59 5.00
CA ASN A 84 -4.85 -13.22 3.69
C ASN A 84 -6.34 -13.14 3.29
N LEU A 85 -7.26 -13.35 4.24
CA LEU A 85 -8.71 -13.29 4.01
C LEU A 85 -9.14 -11.93 3.44
N HIS A 86 -8.57 -10.82 3.94
CA HIS A 86 -8.88 -9.49 3.42
C HIS A 86 -8.42 -9.30 1.96
N LEU A 87 -7.42 -10.05 1.51
CA LEU A 87 -6.82 -9.91 0.18
C LEU A 87 -7.43 -10.87 -0.87
N GLU A 88 -8.25 -11.84 -0.47
CA GLU A 88 -8.80 -12.87 -1.37
C GLU A 88 -9.64 -12.28 -2.51
N GLY A 89 -10.35 -11.19 -2.25
CA GLY A 89 -11.20 -10.51 -3.25
C GLY A 89 -10.48 -9.49 -4.14
N ILE A 90 -9.17 -9.27 -3.96
CA ILE A 90 -8.43 -8.26 -4.73
C ILE A 90 -7.86 -8.91 -6.00
N PRO A 91 -8.15 -8.36 -7.21
CA PRO A 91 -7.53 -8.80 -8.46
C PRO A 91 -6.01 -8.89 -8.31
N THR A 92 -5.44 -10.00 -8.77
CA THR A 92 -4.04 -10.32 -8.53
C THR A 92 -3.33 -10.59 -9.86
N GLU A 93 -2.26 -9.85 -10.11
CA GLU A 93 -1.31 -10.10 -11.19
C GLU A 93 -0.25 -11.09 -10.73
N ILE A 94 0.23 -11.93 -11.65
CA ILE A 94 1.25 -12.94 -11.36
C ILE A 94 2.52 -12.57 -12.14
N GLY A 95 3.61 -12.34 -11.40
CA GLY A 95 4.97 -12.23 -11.95
C GLY A 95 5.84 -13.40 -11.49
N TYR A 96 6.89 -13.72 -12.25
CA TYR A 96 7.88 -14.72 -11.89
C TYR A 96 9.11 -14.04 -11.28
N ALA A 97 9.35 -14.28 -10.00
CA ALA A 97 10.53 -13.83 -9.29
C ALA A 97 11.68 -14.82 -9.54
N VAL A 98 12.77 -14.33 -10.11
CA VAL A 98 14.02 -15.11 -10.27
C VAL A 98 14.84 -14.99 -8.99
N TRP A 99 15.30 -16.12 -8.47
CA TRP A 99 16.16 -16.19 -7.31
C TRP A 99 17.63 -16.24 -7.71
N THR A 100 18.52 -15.88 -6.79
CA THR A 100 19.97 -15.87 -7.04
C THR A 100 20.52 -17.25 -7.39
N ASP A 101 19.80 -18.31 -7.02
CA ASP A 101 20.09 -19.71 -7.37
C ASP A 101 19.48 -20.16 -8.70
N GLY A 102 18.85 -19.25 -9.46
CA GLY A 102 18.19 -19.52 -10.74
C GLY A 102 16.78 -20.11 -10.61
N THR A 103 16.24 -20.29 -9.39
CA THR A 103 14.88 -20.79 -9.22
C THR A 103 13.82 -19.71 -9.50
N TYR A 104 12.64 -20.15 -9.95
CA TYR A 104 11.51 -19.27 -10.26
C TYR A 104 10.39 -19.48 -9.25
N ASN A 105 9.93 -18.40 -8.61
CA ASN A 105 8.73 -18.44 -7.76
C ASN A 105 7.69 -17.43 -8.22
N ARG A 106 6.41 -17.79 -8.08
CA ARG A 106 5.31 -16.87 -8.40
C ARG A 106 5.21 -15.79 -7.33
N ALA A 107 5.29 -14.54 -7.76
CA ALA A 107 4.96 -13.36 -6.97
C ALA A 107 3.52 -12.95 -7.30
N PHE A 108 2.69 -12.89 -6.26
CA PHE A 108 1.31 -12.43 -6.35
C PHE A 108 1.24 -10.94 -6.01
N LEU A 109 0.86 -10.15 -6.98
CA LEU A 109 0.87 -8.70 -6.93
C LEU A 109 -0.55 -8.16 -6.96
N VAL A 110 -0.81 -7.17 -6.12
CA VAL A 110 -2.12 -6.53 -5.97
C VAL A 110 -1.96 -5.03 -6.13
N ASN A 111 -2.94 -4.38 -6.74
CA ASN A 111 -2.96 -2.93 -6.90
C ASN A 111 -3.02 -2.26 -5.52
N GLU A 112 -2.07 -1.37 -5.21
CA GLU A 112 -1.99 -0.71 -3.90
C GLU A 112 -3.25 0.14 -3.61
N ARG A 113 -3.87 0.71 -4.65
CA ARG A 113 -5.14 1.44 -4.52
C ARG A 113 -6.25 0.57 -3.93
N ASP A 114 -6.37 -0.66 -4.42
CA ASP A 114 -7.45 -1.56 -4.00
C ASP A 114 -7.16 -2.13 -2.61
N VAL A 115 -5.89 -2.38 -2.30
CA VAL A 115 -5.42 -2.68 -0.93
C VAL A 115 -5.79 -1.55 0.04
N LEU A 116 -5.53 -0.29 -0.31
CA LEU A 116 -5.89 0.86 0.52
C LEU A 116 -7.40 0.94 0.75
N ARG A 117 -8.21 0.70 -0.27
CA ARG A 117 -9.68 0.67 -0.14
C ARG A 117 -10.15 -0.40 0.84
N VAL A 118 -9.61 -1.62 0.73
CA VAL A 118 -9.89 -2.70 1.68
C VAL A 118 -9.45 -2.31 3.09
N ALA A 119 -8.25 -1.74 3.24
CA ALA A 119 -7.73 -1.31 4.54
C ALA A 119 -8.61 -0.25 5.21
N ARG A 120 -9.09 0.74 4.46
CA ARG A 120 -10.05 1.74 4.96
C ARG A 120 -11.38 1.11 5.37
N GLY A 121 -11.82 0.07 4.66
CA GLY A 121 -13.00 -0.70 5.04
C GLY A 121 -12.81 -1.52 6.32
N VAL A 122 -11.64 -2.14 6.50
CA VAL A 122 -11.31 -2.98 7.67
C VAL A 122 -11.04 -2.13 8.90
N HIS A 123 -10.26 -1.05 8.79
CA HIS A 123 -9.82 -0.25 9.93
C HIS A 123 -10.70 0.98 10.20
N GLY A 124 -11.67 1.24 9.32
CA GLY A 124 -12.61 2.33 9.43
C GLY A 124 -11.95 3.66 9.12
N LEU A 125 -11.85 3.97 7.82
CA LEU A 125 -11.28 5.19 7.23
C LEU A 125 -9.75 5.25 7.33
N GLN A 126 -9.15 6.25 6.67
CA GLN A 126 -7.71 6.51 6.65
C GLN A 126 -7.13 6.67 8.06
N VAL A 127 -7.84 7.40 8.93
CA VAL A 127 -7.43 7.58 10.33
C VAL A 127 -7.32 6.24 11.07
N GLY A 128 -8.15 5.24 10.71
CA GLY A 128 -8.07 3.90 11.26
C GLY A 128 -6.81 3.15 10.79
N VAL A 129 -6.48 3.27 9.50
CA VAL A 129 -5.25 2.70 8.91
C VAL A 129 -4.02 3.30 9.60
N GLU A 130 -4.01 4.61 9.82
CA GLU A 130 -2.93 5.33 10.52
C GLU A 130 -2.80 4.90 11.98
N ASN A 131 -3.92 4.80 12.71
CA ASN A 131 -3.91 4.34 14.09
C ASN A 131 -3.34 2.91 14.22
N VAL A 132 -3.72 2.01 13.31
CA VAL A 132 -3.16 0.66 13.30
C VAL A 132 -1.67 0.68 13.05
N ARG A 133 -1.19 1.49 12.10
CA ARG A 133 0.25 1.65 11.87
C ARG A 133 0.97 2.14 13.13
N LEU A 134 0.43 3.14 13.83
CA LEU A 134 1.01 3.64 15.08
C LEU A 134 1.08 2.56 16.18
N ILE A 135 0.12 1.66 16.24
CA ILE A 135 0.05 0.60 17.27
C ILE A 135 0.89 -0.62 16.89
N THR A 136 0.96 -0.95 15.60
CA THR A 136 1.60 -2.19 15.11
C THR A 136 3.04 -1.99 14.65
N GLN A 137 3.42 -0.79 14.20
CA GLN A 137 4.76 -0.53 13.69
C GLN A 137 5.70 -0.07 14.80
N ALA A 138 6.71 -0.91 15.02
CA ALA A 138 8.07 -0.47 15.28
C ALA A 138 8.54 0.42 14.11
N ALA A 139 8.45 1.75 14.28
CA ALA A 139 9.32 2.81 13.75
C ALA A 139 9.90 2.73 12.32
N THR A 140 9.29 2.03 11.35
CA THR A 140 9.80 2.07 9.96
C THR A 140 9.04 3.15 9.18
N PRO A 141 9.63 4.34 8.96
CA PRO A 141 8.99 5.38 8.17
C PRO A 141 8.70 4.86 6.76
N LEU A 142 7.63 5.38 6.15
CA LEU A 142 7.40 5.14 4.73
C LEU A 142 8.62 5.65 3.95
N PRO A 143 9.12 4.89 2.96
CA PRO A 143 10.21 5.36 2.12
C PRO A 143 9.83 6.69 1.44
N GLU A 144 10.84 7.52 1.16
CA GLU A 144 10.67 8.75 0.42
C GLU A 144 9.96 8.51 -0.93
N GLU A 145 9.22 9.50 -1.40
CA GLU A 145 8.39 9.39 -2.61
C GLU A 145 9.20 8.99 -3.84
N ASP A 146 10.43 9.48 -3.97
CA ASP A 146 11.35 9.13 -5.07
C ASP A 146 11.71 7.62 -5.06
N ILE A 147 11.95 7.05 -3.89
CA ILE A 147 12.25 5.62 -3.71
C ILE A 147 11.03 4.79 -4.12
N LEU A 148 9.83 5.19 -3.70
CA LEU A 148 8.59 4.53 -4.08
C LEU A 148 8.38 4.60 -5.60
N ASN A 149 8.62 5.77 -6.20
CA ASN A 149 8.48 5.96 -7.64
C ASN A 149 9.42 5.08 -8.47
N ARG A 150 10.68 4.95 -8.04
CA ARG A 150 11.66 4.05 -8.68
C ARG A 150 11.27 2.59 -8.53
N ARG A 151 10.83 2.18 -7.33
CA ARG A 151 10.35 0.82 -7.05
C ARG A 151 9.17 0.44 -7.94
N ASP A 152 8.20 1.34 -8.09
CA ASP A 152 6.99 1.07 -8.85
C ASP A 152 7.26 1.03 -10.37
N ALA A 153 8.20 1.86 -10.84
CA ALA A 153 8.68 1.83 -12.23
C ALA A 153 9.33 0.50 -12.57
N ILE A 154 10.30 0.04 -11.76
CA ILE A 154 11.03 -1.20 -12.06
C ILE A 154 10.11 -2.42 -11.99
N ARG A 155 9.15 -2.45 -11.05
CA ARG A 155 8.12 -3.49 -10.99
C ARG A 155 7.29 -3.53 -12.26
N THR A 156 6.83 -2.37 -12.71
CA THR A 156 6.00 -2.27 -13.93
C THR A 156 6.75 -2.78 -15.15
N LEU A 157 8.02 -2.40 -15.32
CA LEU A 157 8.86 -2.86 -16.44
C LEU A 157 9.06 -4.37 -16.43
N PHE A 158 9.39 -4.95 -15.28
CA PHE A 158 9.56 -6.40 -15.15
C PHE A 158 8.26 -7.15 -15.43
N LEU A 159 7.13 -6.61 -14.97
CA LEU A 159 5.82 -7.25 -15.14
C LEU A 159 5.31 -7.24 -16.58
N GLN A 160 5.68 -6.23 -17.38
CA GLN A 160 5.44 -6.26 -18.82
C GLN A 160 6.08 -7.49 -19.49
N ARG A 161 7.16 -8.02 -18.91
CA ARG A 161 7.84 -9.26 -19.32
C ARG A 161 7.43 -10.49 -18.48
N ARG A 162 6.38 -10.38 -17.67
CA ARG A 162 5.92 -11.41 -16.71
C ARG A 162 6.90 -11.73 -15.57
N TYR A 163 7.93 -10.92 -15.33
CA TYR A 163 8.85 -11.11 -14.22
C TYR A 163 8.50 -10.21 -13.02
N PHE A 164 9.08 -10.51 -11.86
CA PHE A 164 9.01 -9.67 -10.66
C PHE A 164 10.39 -9.18 -10.24
N ALA A 165 10.55 -7.85 -10.18
CA ALA A 165 11.77 -7.20 -9.73
C ALA A 165 11.93 -7.34 -8.22
N ARG A 166 12.74 -8.32 -7.80
CA ARG A 166 12.98 -8.62 -6.39
C ARG A 166 13.76 -7.51 -5.69
N PRO A 167 13.26 -6.98 -4.56
CA PRO A 167 13.89 -5.85 -3.87
C PRO A 167 15.20 -6.20 -3.17
N ASP A 168 15.56 -7.47 -3.08
CA ASP A 168 16.80 -7.95 -2.48
C ASP A 168 17.94 -8.22 -3.49
N LEU A 169 17.67 -8.08 -4.79
CA LEU A 169 18.72 -8.13 -5.81
C LEU A 169 19.57 -6.85 -5.75
N PRO A 170 20.92 -6.95 -5.73
CA PRO A 170 21.79 -5.77 -5.58
C PRO A 170 21.56 -4.68 -6.63
N ALA A 171 21.37 -5.05 -7.91
CA ALA A 171 21.11 -4.09 -8.98
C ALA A 171 19.77 -3.35 -8.79
N ILE A 172 18.74 -4.05 -8.32
CA ILE A 172 17.43 -3.47 -8.01
C ILE A 172 17.55 -2.51 -6.81
N GLN A 173 18.29 -2.90 -5.77
CA GLN A 173 18.54 -2.05 -4.60
C GLN A 173 19.30 -0.78 -4.98
N ALA A 174 20.35 -0.89 -5.77
CA ALA A 174 21.16 0.24 -6.22
C ALA A 174 20.31 1.26 -6.99
N PHE A 175 19.46 0.79 -7.90
CA PHE A 175 18.54 1.64 -8.65
C PHE A 175 17.51 2.32 -7.74
N VAL A 176 16.81 1.55 -6.90
CA VAL A 176 15.77 2.06 -5.99
C VAL A 176 16.33 3.12 -5.02
N GLN A 177 17.58 2.94 -4.56
CA GLN A 177 18.26 3.88 -3.66
C GLN A 177 18.92 5.08 -4.38
N GLY A 178 18.81 5.19 -5.71
CA GLY A 178 19.41 6.28 -6.48
C GLY A 178 20.94 6.25 -6.52
N ARG A 179 21.54 5.08 -6.24
CA ARG A 179 23.00 4.91 -6.24
C ARG A 179 23.56 4.68 -7.65
N GLN A 180 22.71 4.24 -8.59
CA GLN A 180 23.01 4.11 -10.02
C GLN A 180 21.74 4.30 -10.88
N GLY A 181 21.88 5.07 -11.96
CA GLY A 181 21.17 4.87 -13.23
C GLY A 181 19.88 5.65 -13.55
N GLY A 182 19.72 5.91 -14.86
CA GLY A 182 18.54 6.45 -15.54
C GLY A 182 17.77 5.37 -16.33
N ALA A 183 17.15 5.75 -17.45
CA ALA A 183 16.33 4.84 -18.26
C ALA A 183 17.12 3.68 -18.89
N GLU A 184 18.37 3.93 -19.30
CA GLU A 184 19.21 2.95 -19.99
C GLU A 184 19.65 1.81 -19.07
N GLU A 185 20.01 2.09 -17.81
CA GLU A 185 20.35 1.02 -16.86
C GLU A 185 19.11 0.24 -16.40
N LEU A 186 17.92 0.88 -16.32
CA LEU A 186 16.66 0.13 -16.11
C LEU A 186 16.47 -0.93 -17.20
N LEU A 187 16.72 -0.57 -18.46
CA LEU A 187 16.64 -1.49 -19.58
C LEU A 187 17.74 -2.56 -19.52
N ALA A 188 18.97 -2.19 -19.12
CA ALA A 188 20.06 -3.14 -18.91
C ALA A 188 19.71 -4.18 -17.84
N ILE A 189 19.22 -3.75 -16.68
CA ILE A 189 18.77 -4.63 -15.58
C ILE A 189 17.67 -5.58 -16.06
N VAL A 190 16.68 -5.09 -16.81
CA VAL A 190 15.61 -5.93 -17.36
C VAL A 190 16.17 -6.96 -18.36
N ASN A 191 17.19 -6.61 -19.14
CA ASN A 191 17.81 -7.52 -20.11
C ASN A 191 18.76 -8.54 -19.47
N GLU A 192 19.49 -8.15 -18.42
CA GLU A 192 20.38 -9.03 -17.66
C GLU A 192 19.62 -10.09 -16.84
N VAL A 193 18.42 -9.74 -16.33
CA VAL A 193 17.60 -10.67 -15.54
C VAL A 193 16.71 -11.57 -16.41
N ALA A 194 16.57 -11.27 -17.71
CA ALA A 194 15.74 -12.06 -18.65
C ALA A 194 16.44 -13.32 -19.20
N ILE A 195 17.41 -13.88 -18.47
CA ILE A 195 18.19 -15.08 -18.83
C ILE A 195 17.55 -16.33 -18.23
#